data_AF-N8Y4I5-F1
#
_entry.id   AF-N8Y4I5-F1
#
_cell.length_a   1.000
_cell.length_b   1.000
_cell.length_c   1.000
_cell.angle_alpha   90.00
_cell.angle_beta   90.00
_cell.angle_gamma   90.00
#
_symmetry.space_group_name_H-M   'P 1'
#
loop_
_entity.id
_entity.type
_entity.pdbx_description
1 polymer ?
#
loop_
_entity_poly.entity_id
_entity_poly.type
_entity_poly.pdbx_seq_one_letter_code
_entity_poly.pdbx_strand_id
1 'polypeptide(L)'
;MNMLAQIQNDNNTDQVTMTSPEIVDFINVHRQAVATIEKPYKELRHDHFMAKVPQVLGEKAAPIFLGTDIYTNGTGGTVQRQIYRFPKREACLMAMSYSYELQAQIFDRMTAMEEALKKPALNLDDPAFLRQALLGYTEKVIELEQQVQLQAPKVAFVDKYVAGNGNKTFRQVAKLLQIKEYKFREFLESNRIMYKLNGEWTAYQNHVDAKRFHVKTGVSDSGHAFNHSLFTPKGIEWIAGELAKFNLRGVA
;
A
#
# COMPACT_ATOMS: atom_id res chain seq x y z
N MET A 1 15.77 31.88 28.74
CA MET A 1 15.07 30.66 29.22
C MET A 1 14.24 30.12 28.06
N ASN A 2 14.84 29.30 27.20
CA ASN A 2 14.12 28.56 26.17
C ASN A 2 14.38 27.07 26.44
N MET A 3 13.42 26.40 27.08
CA MET A 3 13.39 24.94 27.19
C MET A 3 12.95 24.39 25.84
N LEU A 4 13.90 23.90 25.04
CA LEU A 4 13.62 22.94 23.98
C LEU A 4 13.27 21.62 24.67
N ALA A 5 11.97 21.30 24.70
CA ALA A 5 11.50 19.99 25.11
C ALA A 5 12.13 18.94 24.18
N GLN A 6 13.04 18.14 24.75
CA GLN A 6 13.60 16.98 24.08
C GLN A 6 12.46 15.98 23.84
N ILE A 7 12.13 15.78 22.58
CA ILE A 7 11.39 14.61 22.10
C ILE A 7 12.28 13.41 22.41
N GLN A 8 11.93 12.64 23.44
CA GLN A 8 12.53 11.33 23.68
C GLN A 8 12.08 10.39 22.55
N ASN A 9 12.92 10.29 21.51
CA ASN A 9 12.94 9.17 20.59
C ASN A 9 13.60 7.99 21.31
N ASP A 10 12.80 7.16 21.98
CA ASP A 10 13.25 5.85 22.47
C ASP A 10 13.36 4.88 21.29
N ASN A 11 14.46 5.01 20.55
CA ASN A 11 14.89 4.06 19.54
C ASN A 11 15.41 2.79 20.21
N ASN A 12 14.53 1.83 20.44
CA ASN A 12 14.88 0.42 20.39
C ASN A 12 14.42 -0.13 19.03
N THR A 13 15.05 0.35 17.97
CA THR A 13 14.68 0.09 16.57
C THR A 13 14.95 -1.34 16.09
N ASP A 14 15.58 -2.18 16.93
CA ASP A 14 15.96 -3.55 16.56
C ASP A 14 15.08 -4.63 17.21
N GLN A 15 14.19 -4.27 18.14
CA GLN A 15 13.29 -5.22 18.78
C GLN A 15 11.90 -5.18 18.14
N VAL A 16 11.47 -6.34 17.64
CA VAL A 16 10.09 -6.54 17.18
C VAL A 16 9.15 -6.32 18.36
N THR A 17 8.32 -5.29 18.22
CA THR A 17 7.25 -5.00 19.17
C THR A 17 5.92 -5.05 18.45
N MET A 18 4.87 -5.38 19.19
CA MET A 18 3.50 -5.33 18.69
C MET A 18 2.67 -4.43 19.59
N THR A 19 1.86 -3.59 18.96
CA THR A 19 1.04 -2.61 19.67
C THR A 19 -0.24 -3.25 20.19
N SER A 20 -0.78 -2.69 21.27
CA SER A 20 -2.04 -3.16 21.84
C SER A 20 -3.25 -3.12 20.89
N PRO A 21 -3.44 -2.13 20.01
CA PRO A 21 -4.52 -2.18 19.03
C PRO A 21 -4.34 -3.34 18.05
N GLU A 22 -3.11 -3.58 17.57
CA GLU A 22 -2.83 -4.71 16.68
C GLU A 22 -3.20 -6.04 17.38
N ILE A 23 -2.81 -6.24 18.63
CA ILE A 23 -3.19 -7.46 19.38
C ILE A 23 -4.71 -7.62 19.48
N VAL A 24 -5.43 -6.51 19.73
CA VAL A 24 -6.90 -6.52 19.81
C VAL A 24 -7.51 -6.92 18.47
N ASP A 25 -6.98 -6.43 17.36
CA ASP A 25 -7.43 -6.83 16.02
C ASP A 25 -7.19 -8.32 15.77
N PHE A 26 -6.02 -8.85 16.14
CA PHE A 26 -5.75 -10.29 16.06
C PHE A 26 -6.74 -11.13 16.90
N ILE A 27 -7.02 -10.69 18.13
CA ILE A 27 -8.00 -11.35 19.00
C ILE A 27 -9.39 -11.33 18.35
N ASN A 28 -9.80 -10.20 17.79
CA ASN A 28 -11.11 -10.04 17.19
C ASN A 28 -11.27 -10.91 15.93
N VAL A 29 -10.25 -10.95 15.07
CA VAL A 29 -10.24 -11.84 13.89
C VAL A 29 -10.34 -13.30 14.31
N HIS A 30 -9.55 -13.74 15.31
CA HIS A 30 -9.62 -15.11 15.81
C HIS A 30 -10.99 -15.45 16.40
N ARG A 31 -11.57 -14.53 17.19
CA ARG A 31 -12.93 -14.70 17.75
C ARG A 31 -14.02 -14.76 16.69
N GLN A 32 -13.90 -14.01 15.59
CA GLN A 32 -14.84 -14.10 14.47
C GLN A 32 -14.73 -15.47 13.78
N ALA A 33 -13.52 -15.97 13.59
CA ALA A 33 -13.29 -17.26 12.93
C ALA A 33 -13.81 -18.44 13.75
N VAL A 34 -13.73 -18.37 15.09
CA VAL A 34 -14.16 -19.45 16.00
C VAL A 34 -15.61 -19.28 16.49
N ALA A 35 -16.30 -18.21 16.08
CA ALA A 35 -17.67 -17.96 16.51
C ALA A 35 -18.63 -19.05 16.00
N THR A 36 -19.42 -19.61 16.92
CA THR A 36 -20.48 -20.58 16.63
C THR A 36 -21.80 -20.09 17.23
N ILE A 37 -22.90 -20.78 16.92
CA ILE A 37 -24.22 -20.46 17.50
C ILE A 37 -24.19 -20.53 19.05
N GLU A 38 -23.39 -21.45 19.61
CA GLU A 38 -23.21 -21.62 21.05
C GLU A 38 -22.27 -20.58 21.68
N LYS A 39 -21.31 -20.05 20.91
CA LYS A 39 -20.37 -19.02 21.34
C LYS A 39 -20.39 -17.86 20.34
N PRO A 40 -21.35 -16.92 20.49
CA PRO A 40 -21.48 -15.81 19.56
C PRO A 40 -20.26 -14.90 19.62
N TYR A 41 -19.94 -14.30 18.47
CA TYR A 41 -18.86 -13.33 18.37
C TYR A 41 -19.13 -12.14 19.30
N LYS A 42 -18.15 -11.83 20.15
CA LYS A 42 -18.13 -10.61 20.98
C LYS A 42 -16.83 -9.86 20.75
N GLU A 43 -16.98 -8.67 20.17
CA GLU A 43 -15.88 -7.76 19.92
C GLU A 43 -15.20 -7.37 21.23
N LEU A 44 -13.87 -7.51 21.25
CA LEU A 44 -13.02 -6.95 22.28
C LEU A 44 -12.70 -5.51 21.89
N ARG A 45 -13.13 -4.57 22.73
CA ARG A 45 -12.73 -3.17 22.60
C ARG A 45 -11.34 -2.95 23.22
N HIS A 46 -10.63 -1.96 22.69
CA HIS A 46 -9.27 -1.63 23.12
C HIS A 46 -9.19 -1.21 24.60
N ASP A 47 -10.18 -0.48 25.11
CA ASP A 47 -10.28 -0.08 26.52
C ASP A 47 -10.35 -1.28 27.48
N HIS A 48 -11.14 -2.30 27.15
CA HIS A 48 -11.18 -3.54 27.93
C HIS A 48 -9.86 -4.31 27.90
N PHE A 49 -9.15 -4.27 26.77
CA PHE A 49 -7.81 -4.84 26.69
C PHE A 49 -6.83 -4.04 27.58
N MET A 50 -6.85 -2.70 27.57
CA MET A 50 -6.05 -1.85 28.46
C MET A 50 -6.23 -2.18 29.94
N ALA A 51 -7.47 -2.37 30.38
CA ALA A 51 -7.77 -2.70 31.77
C ALA A 51 -7.21 -4.08 32.19
N LYS A 52 -7.07 -5.01 31.24
CA LYS A 52 -6.57 -6.37 31.50
C LYS A 52 -5.04 -6.45 31.55
N VAL A 53 -4.32 -5.51 30.92
CA VAL A 53 -2.84 -5.53 30.86
C VAL A 53 -2.19 -5.56 32.25
N PRO A 54 -2.57 -4.69 33.22
CA PRO A 54 -2.01 -4.77 34.58
C PRO A 54 -2.35 -6.06 35.32
N GLN A 55 -3.48 -6.71 35.02
CA GLN A 55 -3.89 -7.96 35.66
C GLN A 55 -3.05 -9.15 35.18
N VAL A 56 -2.66 -9.16 33.90
CA VAL A 56 -1.90 -10.26 33.28
C VAL A 56 -0.40 -10.08 33.46
N LEU A 57 0.12 -8.87 33.28
CA LEU A 57 1.56 -8.59 33.37
C LEU A 57 2.00 -8.14 34.78
N GLY A 58 1.06 -7.75 35.63
CA GLY A 58 1.31 -7.19 36.96
C GLY A 58 1.41 -5.66 36.93
N GLU A 59 0.97 -5.03 38.02
CA GLU A 59 0.88 -3.57 38.16
C GLU A 59 2.23 -2.85 38.02
N LYS A 60 3.34 -3.53 38.33
CA LYS A 60 4.70 -2.97 38.23
C LYS A 60 5.28 -3.06 36.82
N ALA A 61 4.89 -4.07 36.05
CA ALA A 61 5.46 -4.32 34.72
C ALA A 61 4.65 -3.64 33.61
N ALA A 62 3.33 -3.52 33.76
CA ALA A 62 2.48 -2.89 32.75
C ALA A 62 2.94 -1.46 32.37
N PRO A 63 3.27 -0.55 33.32
CA PRO A 63 3.68 0.82 32.97
C PRO A 63 4.95 0.90 32.11
N ILE A 64 5.81 -0.13 32.14
CA ILE A 64 7.07 -0.17 31.36
C ILE A 64 6.77 -0.17 29.86
N PHE A 65 5.65 -0.77 29.47
CA PHE A 65 5.27 -0.93 28.06
C PHE A 65 4.28 0.13 27.59
N LEU A 66 3.90 1.08 28.46
CA LEU A 66 2.94 2.12 28.14
C LEU A 66 3.59 3.21 27.30
N GLY A 67 2.93 3.57 26.20
CA GLY A 67 3.30 4.68 25.34
C GLY A 67 2.08 5.47 24.89
N THR A 68 2.32 6.47 24.06
CA THR A 68 1.28 7.31 23.45
C THR A 68 1.38 7.24 21.94
N ASP A 69 0.24 7.17 21.26
CA ASP A 69 0.18 7.22 19.80
C ASP A 69 -0.86 8.24 19.33
N ILE A 70 -0.64 8.73 18.11
CA ILE A 70 -1.34 9.87 17.54
C ILE A 70 -2.35 9.36 16.51
N TYR A 71 -3.64 9.58 16.78
CA TYR A 71 -4.74 9.14 15.93
C TYR A 71 -5.47 10.33 15.33
N THR A 72 -5.86 10.24 14.06
CA THR A 72 -6.79 11.18 13.42
C THR A 72 -8.23 10.80 13.80
N ASN A 73 -8.98 11.78 14.33
CA ASN A 73 -10.40 11.63 14.58
C ASN A 73 -11.21 11.80 13.28
N GLY A 74 -12.49 11.41 13.31
CA GLY A 74 -13.40 11.52 12.15
C GLY A 74 -13.67 12.96 11.69
N THR A 75 -13.20 13.97 12.42
CA THR A 75 -13.31 15.41 12.11
C THR A 75 -11.97 15.98 11.60
N GLY A 76 -10.96 15.14 11.37
CA GLY A 76 -9.63 15.54 10.90
C GLY A 76 -8.71 16.13 11.98
N GLY A 77 -9.14 16.16 13.24
CA GLY A 77 -8.33 16.57 14.39
C GLY A 77 -7.47 15.42 14.92
N THR A 78 -6.32 15.77 15.47
CA THR A 78 -5.35 14.81 16.01
C THR A 78 -5.59 14.57 17.50
N VAL A 79 -5.70 13.31 17.92
CA VAL A 79 -5.96 12.89 19.31
C VAL A 79 -4.86 11.93 19.75
N GLN A 80 -4.27 12.21 20.91
CA GLN A 80 -3.31 11.29 21.53
C GLN A 80 -4.07 10.24 22.35
N ARG A 81 -3.74 8.96 22.16
CA ARG A 81 -4.28 7.85 22.95
C ARG A 81 -3.15 7.04 23.56
N GLN A 82 -3.40 6.54 24.77
CA GLN A 82 -2.49 5.63 25.44
C GLN A 82 -2.55 4.26 24.77
N ILE A 83 -1.39 3.69 24.46
CA ILE A 83 -1.25 2.35 23.89
C ILE A 83 -0.12 1.62 24.58
N TYR A 84 -0.20 0.29 24.66
CA TYR A 84 0.97 -0.51 25.05
C TYR A 84 1.74 -0.98 23.82
N ARG A 85 3.06 -1.07 23.94
CA ARG A 85 3.99 -1.69 22.98
C ARG A 85 4.67 -2.87 23.65
N PHE A 86 4.30 -4.09 23.27
CA PHE A 86 4.78 -5.29 23.92
C PHE A 86 5.93 -5.93 23.14
N PRO A 87 6.99 -6.37 23.83
CA PRO A 87 7.93 -7.32 23.27
C PRO A 87 7.26 -8.68 23.03
N LYS A 88 7.96 -9.56 22.32
CA LYS A 88 7.49 -10.89 21.93
C LYS A 88 6.92 -11.71 23.09
N ARG A 89 7.58 -11.71 24.24
CA ARG A 89 7.16 -12.48 25.42
C ARG A 89 5.85 -11.95 26.00
N GLU A 90 5.74 -10.65 26.22
CA GLU A 90 4.58 -10.03 26.86
C GLU A 90 3.36 -10.07 25.94
N ALA A 91 3.54 -9.87 24.63
CA ALA A 91 2.48 -10.06 23.64
C ALA A 91 1.96 -11.51 23.64
N CYS A 92 2.85 -12.49 23.74
CA CYS A 92 2.54 -13.91 23.86
C CYS A 92 1.76 -14.21 25.16
N LEU A 93 2.17 -13.63 26.30
CA LEU A 93 1.43 -13.75 27.57
C LEU A 93 0.03 -13.14 27.49
N MET A 94 -0.11 -11.97 26.84
CA MET A 94 -1.41 -11.35 26.61
C MET A 94 -2.31 -12.24 25.74
N ALA A 95 -1.77 -12.82 24.67
CA ALA A 95 -2.50 -13.74 23.80
C ALA A 95 -2.96 -15.02 24.54
N MET A 96 -2.08 -15.60 25.35
CA MET A 96 -2.37 -16.78 26.18
C MET A 96 -3.55 -16.55 27.13
N SER A 97 -3.72 -15.31 27.62
CA SER A 97 -4.86 -14.95 28.48
C SER A 97 -6.23 -15.01 27.77
N TYR A 98 -6.24 -15.19 26.45
CA TYR A 98 -7.44 -15.33 25.62
C TYR A 98 -7.56 -16.70 24.95
N SER A 99 -6.48 -17.20 24.32
CA SER A 99 -6.44 -18.52 23.68
C SER A 99 -5.00 -18.98 23.43
N TYR A 100 -4.76 -20.29 23.56
CA TYR A 100 -3.47 -20.91 23.20
C TYR A 100 -3.19 -20.88 21.70
N GLU A 101 -4.22 -20.96 20.85
CA GLU A 101 -4.03 -20.88 19.39
C GLU A 101 -3.58 -19.48 18.96
N LEU A 102 -4.17 -18.45 19.58
CA LEU A 102 -3.81 -17.07 19.32
C LEU A 102 -2.36 -16.79 19.74
N GLN A 103 -1.92 -17.40 20.83
CA GLN A 103 -0.54 -17.34 21.29
C GLN A 103 0.43 -17.86 20.23
N ALA A 104 0.16 -19.01 19.62
CA ALA A 104 0.98 -19.58 18.55
C ALA A 104 1.05 -18.63 17.34
N GLN A 105 -0.09 -18.12 16.87
CA GLN A 105 -0.13 -17.19 15.73
C GLN A 105 0.67 -15.91 15.97
N ILE A 106 0.52 -15.31 17.16
CA ILE A 106 1.25 -14.11 17.54
C ILE A 106 2.76 -14.39 17.66
N PHE A 107 3.13 -15.54 18.22
CA PHE A 107 4.51 -15.96 18.32
C PHE A 107 5.16 -16.18 16.94
N ASP A 108 4.47 -16.88 16.03
CA ASP A 108 4.94 -17.14 14.68
C ASP A 108 5.12 -15.84 13.89
N ARG A 109 4.13 -14.94 13.97
CA ARG A 109 4.19 -13.62 13.32
C ARG A 109 5.38 -12.80 13.80
N MET A 110 5.60 -12.72 15.11
CA MET A 110 6.73 -11.95 15.65
C MET A 110 8.06 -12.63 15.37
N THR A 111 8.13 -13.96 15.36
CA THR A 111 9.34 -14.69 14.95
C THR A 111 9.69 -14.41 13.50
N ALA A 112 8.71 -14.44 12.59
CA ALA A 112 8.91 -14.10 11.19
C ALA A 112 9.39 -12.64 11.01
N MET A 113 8.86 -11.70 11.80
CA MET A 113 9.34 -10.32 11.81
C MET A 113 10.78 -10.21 12.34
N GLU A 114 11.14 -10.96 13.38
CA GLU A 114 12.50 -10.99 13.93
C GLU A 114 13.49 -11.56 12.91
N GLU A 115 13.10 -12.61 12.19
CA GLU A 115 13.90 -13.19 11.11
C GLU A 115 14.04 -12.23 9.92
N ALA A 116 12.98 -11.49 9.57
CA ALA A 116 13.05 -10.47 8.53
C ALA A 116 13.95 -9.28 8.90
N LEU A 117 14.00 -8.91 10.19
CA LEU A 117 14.85 -7.86 10.73
C LEU A 117 16.30 -8.30 10.93
N LYS A 118 16.55 -9.59 11.16
CA LYS A 118 17.88 -10.19 11.10
C LYS A 118 18.42 -10.12 9.67
N LYS A 119 18.91 -8.95 9.30
CA LYS A 119 19.88 -8.81 8.21
C LYS A 119 21.01 -9.79 8.52
N PRO A 120 21.49 -10.58 7.55
CA PRO A 120 22.67 -11.41 7.78
C PRO A 120 23.77 -10.47 8.24
N ALA A 121 24.22 -10.64 9.49
CA ALA A 121 25.36 -9.91 10.01
C ALA A 121 26.51 -10.23 9.06
N LEU A 122 26.88 -9.24 8.25
CA LEU A 122 27.99 -9.39 7.34
C LEU A 122 29.21 -9.58 8.24
N ASN A 123 29.81 -10.77 8.22
CA ASN A 123 31.02 -11.00 8.97
C ASN A 123 32.13 -10.18 8.30
N LEU A 124 32.40 -8.99 8.84
CA LEU A 124 33.37 -8.03 8.30
C LEU A 124 34.82 -8.48 8.57
N ASP A 125 35.01 -9.45 9.46
CA ASP A 125 36.33 -9.95 9.86
C ASP A 125 36.87 -11.04 8.91
N ASP A 126 36.04 -11.54 7.98
CA ASP A 126 36.45 -12.51 6.96
C ASP A 126 36.50 -11.87 5.55
N PRO A 127 37.71 -11.55 5.04
CA PRO A 127 37.88 -10.99 3.69
C PRO A 127 37.35 -11.89 2.56
N ALA A 128 37.33 -13.21 2.74
CA ALA A 128 36.86 -14.14 1.73
C ALA A 128 35.33 -14.08 1.59
N PHE A 129 34.63 -14.08 2.73
CA PHE A 129 33.18 -13.89 2.78
C PHE A 129 32.76 -12.53 2.21
N LEU A 130 33.48 -11.45 2.53
CA LEU A 130 33.22 -10.12 1.98
C LEU A 130 33.36 -10.08 0.46
N ARG A 131 34.42 -10.69 -0.09
CA ARG A 131 34.62 -10.75 -1.53
C ARG A 131 33.49 -11.49 -2.24
N GLN A 132 33.05 -12.62 -1.69
CA GLN A 132 31.95 -13.41 -2.25
C GLN A 132 30.61 -12.65 -2.17
N ALA A 133 30.33 -12.00 -1.03
CA ALA A 133 29.12 -11.20 -0.87
C ALA A 133 29.10 -10.04 -1.88
N LEU A 134 30.21 -9.30 -2.02
CA LEU A 134 30.33 -8.21 -2.99
C LEU A 134 30.12 -8.69 -4.41
N LEU A 135 30.70 -9.82 -4.81
CA LEU A 135 30.49 -10.42 -6.13
C LEU A 135 29.01 -10.72 -6.38
N GLY A 136 28.34 -11.39 -5.45
CA GLY A 136 26.91 -11.69 -5.58
C GLY A 136 26.02 -10.44 -5.64
N TYR A 137 26.37 -9.39 -4.89
CA TYR A 137 25.69 -8.09 -5.01
C TYR A 137 25.94 -7.43 -6.36
N THR A 138 27.17 -7.46 -6.88
CA THR A 138 27.48 -6.90 -8.19
C THR A 138 26.74 -7.62 -9.31
N GLU A 139 26.63 -8.95 -9.26
CA GLU A 139 25.86 -9.74 -10.22
C GLU A 139 24.38 -9.34 -10.22
N LYS A 140 23.78 -9.20 -9.03
CA LYS A 140 22.39 -8.73 -8.88
C LYS A 140 22.19 -7.31 -9.40
N VAL A 141 23.14 -6.41 -9.14
CA VAL A 141 23.09 -5.03 -9.64
C VAL A 141 23.17 -5.02 -11.15
N ILE A 142 24.07 -5.80 -11.76
CA ILE A 142 24.17 -5.94 -13.21
C ILE A 142 22.87 -6.49 -13.82
N GLU A 143 22.27 -7.51 -13.20
CA GLU A 143 20.99 -8.06 -13.67
C GLU A 143 19.86 -7.02 -13.59
N LEU A 144 19.75 -6.30 -12.46
CA LEU A 144 18.75 -5.25 -12.29
C LEU A 144 18.98 -4.08 -13.25
N GLU A 145 20.22 -3.67 -13.47
CA GLU A 145 20.57 -2.64 -14.45
C GLU A 145 20.25 -3.08 -15.88
N GLN A 146 20.49 -4.35 -16.22
CA GLN A 146 20.07 -4.91 -17.50
C GLN A 146 18.54 -4.91 -17.64
N GLN A 147 17.80 -5.29 -16.60
CA GLN A 147 16.34 -5.20 -16.61
C GLN A 147 15.85 -3.75 -16.76
N VAL A 148 16.48 -2.80 -16.07
CA VAL A 148 16.19 -1.37 -16.19
C VAL A 148 16.52 -0.86 -17.59
N GLN A 149 17.63 -1.28 -18.20
CA GLN A 149 17.98 -0.90 -19.58
C GLN A 149 17.03 -1.49 -20.62
N LEU A 150 16.56 -2.73 -20.44
CA LEU A 150 15.51 -3.32 -21.28
C LEU A 150 14.16 -2.60 -21.12
N GLN A 151 13.88 -2.07 -19.94
CA GLN A 151 12.68 -1.28 -19.65
C GLN A 151 12.82 0.20 -20.02
N ALA A 152 14.04 0.74 -20.09
CA ALA A 152 14.35 2.13 -20.42
C ALA A 152 13.72 2.61 -21.74
N PRO A 153 13.68 1.84 -22.85
CA PRO A 153 12.98 2.30 -24.06
C PRO A 153 11.46 2.37 -23.89
N LYS A 154 10.86 1.61 -22.96
CA LYS A 154 9.41 1.71 -22.65
C LYS A 154 9.11 2.98 -21.85
N VAL A 155 9.96 3.34 -20.89
CA VAL A 155 9.78 4.54 -20.05
C VAL A 155 10.19 5.82 -20.78
N ALA A 156 11.26 5.80 -21.58
CA ALA A 156 11.70 6.96 -22.35
C ALA A 156 10.70 7.38 -23.45
N PHE A 157 9.89 6.47 -23.97
CA PHE A 157 8.74 6.82 -24.83
C PHE A 157 7.67 7.59 -24.06
N VAL A 158 7.44 7.24 -22.79
CA VAL A 158 6.44 7.88 -21.92
C VAL A 158 6.90 9.28 -21.51
N ASP A 159 8.13 9.44 -21.01
CA ASP A 159 8.63 10.73 -20.50
C ASP A 159 8.80 11.79 -21.59
N LYS A 160 9.31 11.42 -22.78
CA LYS A 160 9.36 12.35 -23.93
C LYS A 160 7.98 12.78 -24.42
N TYR A 161 6.92 12.00 -24.16
CA TYR A 161 5.55 12.33 -24.61
C TYR A 161 4.75 13.16 -23.61
N VAL A 162 5.06 13.07 -22.30
CA VAL A 162 4.41 13.87 -21.24
C VAL A 162 4.93 15.31 -21.20
N ALA A 163 6.20 15.53 -21.53
CA ALA A 163 6.81 16.86 -21.50
C ALA A 163 6.32 17.81 -22.62
N GLY A 164 5.68 17.29 -23.68
CA GLY A 164 5.53 18.03 -24.94
C GLY A 164 4.14 18.52 -25.34
N ASN A 165 3.03 18.08 -24.73
CA ASN A 165 1.70 18.48 -25.23
C ASN A 165 0.55 18.23 -24.24
N GLY A 166 -0.39 19.18 -24.18
CA GLY A 166 -1.63 19.10 -23.39
C GLY A 166 -2.57 17.94 -23.77
N ASN A 167 -3.72 17.89 -23.10
CA ASN A 167 -4.72 16.82 -23.21
C ASN A 167 -5.02 16.44 -24.67
N LYS A 168 -4.96 15.13 -25.00
CA LYS A 168 -5.11 14.62 -26.37
C LYS A 168 -6.50 14.07 -26.65
N THR A 169 -6.93 14.14 -27.90
CA THR A 169 -8.18 13.53 -28.36
C THR A 169 -8.00 12.04 -28.65
N PHE A 170 -9.10 11.29 -28.69
CA PHE A 170 -9.12 9.85 -29.00
C PHE A 170 -8.28 9.47 -30.22
N ARG A 171 -8.44 10.18 -31.34
CA ARG A 171 -7.72 9.92 -32.60
C ARG A 171 -6.21 10.13 -32.46
N GLN A 172 -5.80 11.15 -31.71
CA GLN A 172 -4.39 11.43 -31.46
C GLN A 172 -3.75 10.31 -30.64
N VAL A 173 -4.45 9.80 -29.63
CA VAL A 173 -3.97 8.68 -28.80
C VAL A 173 -3.91 7.38 -29.61
N ALA A 174 -4.89 7.09 -30.45
CA ALA A 174 -4.87 5.90 -31.32
C ALA A 174 -3.67 5.90 -32.28
N LYS A 175 -3.38 7.06 -32.90
CA LYS A 175 -2.21 7.22 -33.79
C LYS A 175 -0.89 7.11 -33.02
N LEU A 176 -0.82 7.67 -31.82
CA LEU A 176 0.33 7.63 -30.94
C LEU A 176 0.68 6.20 -30.53
N LEU A 177 -0.32 5.40 -30.16
CA LEU A 177 -0.15 4.00 -29.76
C LEU A 177 -0.06 3.04 -30.96
N GLN A 178 -0.19 3.55 -32.19
CA GLN A 178 -0.20 2.77 -33.44
C GLN A 178 -1.25 1.64 -33.46
N ILE A 179 -2.44 1.89 -32.90
CA ILE A 179 -3.55 0.93 -32.85
C ILE A 179 -4.63 1.34 -33.85
N LYS A 180 -5.28 0.35 -34.49
CA LYS A 180 -6.47 0.59 -35.30
C LYS A 180 -7.61 1.14 -34.42
N GLU A 181 -8.23 2.25 -34.83
CA GLU A 181 -9.23 2.98 -34.01
C GLU A 181 -10.37 2.08 -33.50
N TYR A 182 -10.85 1.13 -34.32
CA TYR A 182 -11.93 0.23 -33.90
C TYR A 182 -11.50 -0.70 -32.75
N LYS A 183 -10.28 -1.28 -32.80
CA LYS A 183 -9.74 -2.10 -31.72
C LYS A 183 -9.55 -1.29 -30.44
N PHE A 184 -9.15 -0.03 -30.60
CA PHE A 184 -8.98 0.85 -29.44
C PHE A 184 -10.32 1.18 -28.77
N ARG A 185 -11.41 1.35 -29.54
CA ARG A 185 -12.77 1.50 -28.98
C ARG A 185 -13.22 0.26 -28.24
N GLU A 186 -13.06 -0.91 -28.84
CA GLU A 186 -13.41 -2.19 -28.24
C GLU A 186 -12.65 -2.43 -26.92
N PHE A 187 -11.35 -2.10 -26.89
CA PHE A 187 -10.54 -2.17 -25.68
C PHE A 187 -11.05 -1.25 -24.55
N LEU A 188 -11.41 0.00 -24.88
CA LEU A 188 -11.90 0.95 -23.87
C LEU A 188 -13.28 0.57 -23.33
N GLU A 189 -14.14 -0.01 -24.18
CA GLU A 189 -15.49 -0.46 -23.81
C GLU A 189 -15.45 -1.74 -22.95
N SER A 190 -14.70 -2.76 -23.41
CA SER A 190 -14.55 -4.04 -22.70
C SER A 190 -13.93 -3.90 -21.30
N ASN A 191 -12.96 -3.00 -21.14
CA ASN A 191 -12.31 -2.76 -19.84
C ASN A 191 -13.05 -1.73 -18.97
N ARG A 192 -14.26 -1.30 -19.36
CA ARG A 192 -15.05 -0.27 -18.64
C ARG A 192 -14.24 1.01 -18.38
N ILE A 193 -13.47 1.47 -19.37
CA ILE A 193 -12.66 2.69 -19.30
C ILE A 193 -13.43 3.89 -19.86
N MET A 194 -14.13 3.68 -20.98
CA MET A 194 -15.06 4.64 -21.56
C MET A 194 -16.35 3.93 -21.97
N TYR A 195 -17.44 4.69 -22.06
CA TYR A 195 -18.74 4.24 -22.53
C TYR A 195 -19.33 5.27 -23.50
N LYS A 196 -20.38 4.88 -24.23
CA LYS A 196 -21.12 5.81 -25.10
C LYS A 196 -22.27 6.45 -24.34
N LEU A 197 -22.30 7.78 -24.32
CA LEU A 197 -23.40 8.59 -23.82
C LEU A 197 -23.84 9.53 -24.93
N ASN A 198 -25.10 9.45 -25.36
CA ASN A 198 -25.67 10.29 -26.43
C ASN A 198 -24.84 10.29 -27.74
N GLY A 199 -24.22 9.16 -28.08
CA GLY A 199 -23.37 9.03 -29.27
C GLY A 199 -21.93 9.51 -29.08
N GLU A 200 -21.60 10.10 -27.93
CA GLU A 200 -20.27 10.59 -27.57
C GLU A 200 -19.55 9.64 -26.61
N TRP A 201 -18.22 9.56 -26.70
CA TRP A 201 -17.40 8.72 -25.81
C TRP A 201 -17.08 9.46 -24.52
N THR A 202 -17.55 8.92 -23.40
CA THR A 202 -17.38 9.48 -22.06
C THR A 202 -16.56 8.54 -21.18
N ALA A 203 -15.61 9.09 -20.44
CA ALA A 203 -14.84 8.30 -19.47
C ALA A 203 -15.67 7.97 -18.22
N TYR A 204 -15.45 6.80 -17.62
CA TYR A 204 -16.04 6.49 -16.32
C TYR A 204 -15.46 7.42 -15.22
N GLN A 205 -16.29 7.75 -14.22
CA GLN A 205 -15.95 8.72 -13.18
C GLN A 205 -14.69 8.32 -12.40
N ASN A 206 -14.51 7.03 -12.12
CA ASN A 206 -13.30 6.48 -11.47
C ASN A 206 -11.98 6.89 -12.17
N HIS A 207 -11.99 7.01 -13.51
CA HIS A 207 -10.83 7.40 -14.29
C HIS A 207 -10.66 8.92 -14.41
N VAL A 208 -11.76 9.66 -14.31
CA VAL A 208 -11.75 11.13 -14.16
C VAL A 208 -11.14 11.50 -12.81
N ASP A 209 -11.60 10.87 -11.73
CA ASP A 209 -11.09 11.08 -10.36
C ASP A 209 -9.60 10.71 -10.25
N ALA A 210 -9.18 9.65 -10.95
CA ALA A 210 -7.77 9.25 -11.04
C ALA A 210 -6.88 10.22 -11.85
N LYS A 211 -7.46 11.31 -12.38
CA LYS A 211 -6.82 12.29 -13.27
C LYS A 211 -6.26 11.66 -14.56
N ARG A 212 -6.91 10.61 -15.07
CA ARG A 212 -6.53 9.96 -16.35
C ARG A 212 -7.21 10.67 -17.53
N PHE A 213 -8.43 11.13 -17.33
CA PHE A 213 -9.18 11.91 -18.32
C PHE A 213 -9.48 13.31 -17.81
N HIS A 214 -9.56 14.25 -18.75
CA HIS A 214 -10.03 15.60 -18.52
C HIS A 214 -11.26 15.84 -19.39
N VAL A 215 -12.41 16.12 -18.77
CA VAL A 215 -13.66 16.39 -19.48
C VAL A 215 -13.70 17.89 -19.80
N LYS A 216 -13.55 18.23 -21.08
CA LYS A 216 -13.71 19.59 -21.58
C LYS A 216 -15.20 19.83 -21.83
N THR A 217 -15.81 20.65 -21.00
CA THR A 217 -17.18 21.13 -21.18
C THR A 217 -17.16 22.53 -21.79
N GLY A 218 -18.04 22.80 -22.75
CA GLY A 218 -18.14 24.11 -23.39
C GLY A 218 -19.44 24.26 -24.16
N VAL A 219 -19.72 25.48 -24.62
CA VAL A 219 -20.85 25.78 -25.51
C VAL A 219 -20.25 26.13 -26.86
N SER A 220 -20.72 25.48 -27.92
CA SER A 220 -20.31 25.80 -29.29
C SER A 220 -20.85 27.17 -29.70
N ASP A 221 -20.28 27.78 -30.74
CA ASP A 221 -20.81 29.04 -31.30
C ASP A 221 -22.26 28.91 -31.80
N SER A 222 -22.74 27.68 -32.01
CA SER A 222 -24.13 27.34 -32.32
C SER A 222 -25.04 27.16 -31.09
N GLY A 223 -24.55 27.39 -29.88
CA GLY A 223 -25.32 27.34 -28.63
C GLY A 223 -25.50 25.95 -28.02
N HIS A 224 -24.89 24.91 -28.58
CA HIS A 224 -24.99 23.55 -28.04
C HIS A 224 -23.86 23.26 -27.04
N ALA A 225 -24.23 22.76 -25.85
CA ALA A 225 -23.25 22.29 -24.87
C ALA A 225 -22.61 20.97 -25.34
N PHE A 226 -21.29 20.87 -25.26
CA PHE A 226 -20.51 19.67 -25.61
C PHE A 226 -19.64 19.23 -24.43
N ASN A 227 -19.46 17.91 -24.28
CA ASN A 227 -18.69 17.30 -23.19
C ASN A 227 -17.64 16.32 -23.75
N HIS A 228 -16.50 16.85 -24.19
CA HIS A 228 -15.43 16.03 -24.78
C HIS A 228 -14.49 15.47 -23.71
N SER A 229 -14.37 14.15 -23.63
CA SER A 229 -13.35 13.49 -22.80
C SER A 229 -11.98 13.49 -23.51
N LEU A 230 -11.00 14.17 -22.93
CA LEU A 230 -9.61 14.21 -23.41
C LEU A 230 -8.70 13.36 -22.52
N PHE A 231 -7.69 12.75 -23.12
CA PHE A 231 -6.71 11.93 -22.43
C PHE A 231 -5.60 12.83 -21.88
N THR A 232 -5.38 12.77 -20.57
CA THR A 232 -4.23 13.42 -19.94
C THR A 232 -2.95 12.63 -20.23
N PRO A 233 -1.76 13.22 -20.06
CA PRO A 233 -0.50 12.47 -20.18
C PRO A 233 -0.46 11.22 -19.29
N LYS A 234 -0.92 11.34 -18.05
CA LYS A 234 -1.08 10.23 -17.09
C LYS A 234 -2.06 9.16 -17.57
N GLY A 235 -3.14 9.57 -18.23
CA GLY A 235 -4.11 8.65 -18.82
C GLY A 235 -3.54 7.87 -19.99
N ILE A 236 -2.73 8.52 -20.84
CA ILE A 236 -2.08 7.88 -21.99
C ILE A 236 -1.08 6.83 -21.51
N GLU A 237 -0.24 7.15 -20.52
CA GLU A 237 0.71 6.21 -19.91
C GLU A 237 -0.01 4.98 -19.34
N TRP A 238 -1.06 5.21 -18.55
CA TRP A 238 -1.82 4.12 -17.95
C TRP A 238 -2.47 3.21 -19.01
N ILE A 239 -3.06 3.79 -20.05
CA ILE A 239 -3.67 3.04 -21.16
C ILE A 239 -2.62 2.25 -21.94
N ALA A 240 -1.44 2.82 -22.19
CA ALA A 240 -0.36 2.11 -22.87
C ALA A 240 0.08 0.88 -22.09
N GLY A 241 0.20 1.00 -20.76
CA GLY A 241 0.50 -0.14 -19.88
C GLY A 241 -0.60 -1.20 -19.86
N GLU A 242 -1.86 -0.79 -19.79
CA GLU A 242 -2.99 -1.73 -19.74
C GLU A 242 -3.21 -2.44 -21.09
N LEU A 243 -2.98 -1.73 -22.21
CA LEU A 243 -2.99 -2.32 -23.54
C LEU A 243 -1.86 -3.33 -23.74
N ALA A 244 -0.66 -3.08 -23.20
CA ALA A 244 0.44 -4.04 -23.26
C ALA A 244 0.08 -5.36 -22.55
N LYS A 245 -0.60 -5.28 -21.39
CA LYS A 245 -1.13 -6.46 -20.69
C LYS A 245 -2.21 -7.18 -21.51
N PHE A 246 -3.10 -6.43 -22.14
CA PHE A 246 -4.16 -6.99 -22.97
C PHE A 246 -3.63 -7.74 -24.19
N ASN A 247 -2.62 -7.17 -24.88
CA ASN A 247 -1.97 -7.84 -26.01
C ASN A 247 -1.22 -9.10 -25.57
N LEU A 248 -0.60 -9.11 -24.39
CA LEU A 248 0.06 -10.32 -23.85
C LEU A 248 -0.94 -11.44 -23.50
N ARG A 249 -2.14 -11.09 -23.02
CA ARG A 249 -3.20 -12.05 -22.70
C ARG A 249 -3.90 -12.64 -23.93
N GLY A 250 -3.88 -11.94 -25.07
CA GLY A 250 -4.47 -12.43 -26.32
C GLY A 250 -3.54 -13.30 -27.18
N VAL A 251 -2.28 -13.50 -26.75
CA VAL A 251 -1.27 -14.32 -27.44
C VAL A 251 -1.02 -15.66 -26.71
N ALA A 252 -1.53 -15.80 -25.48
CA ALA A 252 -1.54 -17.05 -24.72
C ALA A 252 -2.84 -17.84 -25.00
#